data_AF-A0A1Y2MBE1-F1
#
_entry.id   AF-A0A1Y2MBE1-F1
#
_cell.length_a   1.000
_cell.length_b   1.000
_cell.length_c   1.000
_cell.angle_alpha   90.00
_cell.angle_beta   90.00
_cell.angle_gamma   90.00
#
_symmetry.space_group_name_H-M   'P 1'
#
loop_
_entity.id
_entity.type
_entity.pdbx_description
1 polymer ?
#
loop_
_entity_poly.entity_id
_entity_poly.type
_entity_poly.pdbx_seq_one_letter_code
_entity_poly.pdbx_strand_id
1 'polypeptide(L)'
;MKLTILASSLITLLPFILAESLQSCGSARYYPSKYTCFGTQLCPKTSTGEATITCGLACYDAGTYYCDDNTQLQLITPDSAVQYCGTAPYRPGTYTCWGGNFLCPVLNGEATLACGGTSQSTTACYNPREYTCTDGKLGSPVEVPPPTCNGLYATCGYNGNLPCCSDKYFCAASKCRPFNPPRMVKKGSLEVL
;
A
#
# COMPACT_ATOMS: atom_id res chain seq x y z
N MET A 1 2.65 44.78 -48.90
CA MET A 1 3.34 43.94 -47.89
C MET A 1 2.29 43.16 -47.13
N LYS A 2 2.22 41.84 -47.30
CA LYS A 2 1.28 40.94 -46.60
C LYS A 2 1.97 40.40 -45.34
N LEU A 3 1.44 40.73 -44.17
CA LEU A 3 1.97 40.33 -42.87
C LEU A 3 1.29 39.03 -42.45
N THR A 4 2.01 37.91 -42.54
CA THR A 4 1.54 36.58 -42.13
C THR A 4 1.79 36.41 -40.63
N ILE A 5 0.72 36.39 -39.85
CA ILE A 5 0.75 36.19 -38.39
C ILE A 5 0.86 34.67 -38.13
N LEU A 6 1.99 34.23 -37.61
CA LEU A 6 2.20 32.86 -37.13
C LEU A 6 1.57 32.72 -35.74
N ALA A 7 0.42 32.06 -35.66
CA ALA A 7 -0.22 31.70 -34.39
C ALA A 7 0.58 30.56 -33.72
N SER A 8 1.34 30.90 -32.67
CA SER A 8 1.99 29.93 -31.78
C SER A 8 0.95 29.29 -30.87
N SER A 9 0.66 28.02 -31.09
CA SER A 9 -0.21 27.20 -30.25
C SER A 9 0.44 26.91 -28.90
N LEU A 10 -0.02 27.60 -27.86
CA LEU A 10 0.40 27.40 -26.47
C LEU A 10 -0.33 26.16 -25.91
N ILE A 11 0.36 25.02 -25.84
CA ILE A 11 -0.16 23.78 -25.23
C ILE A 11 -0.01 23.90 -23.72
N THR A 12 -1.11 24.17 -23.02
CA THR A 12 -1.18 24.15 -21.56
C THR A 12 -1.22 22.71 -21.04
N LEU A 13 -0.12 22.25 -20.45
CA LEU A 13 -0.06 21.00 -19.67
C LEU A 13 -0.81 21.19 -18.34
N LEU A 14 -2.01 20.62 -18.24
CA LEU A 14 -2.72 20.49 -16.96
C LEU A 14 -2.19 19.26 -16.21
N PRO A 15 -1.76 19.40 -14.94
CA PRO A 15 -1.44 18.26 -14.11
C PRO A 15 -2.73 17.52 -13.75
N PHE A 16 -2.86 16.27 -14.20
CA PHE A 16 -3.94 15.38 -13.76
C PHE A 16 -3.71 15.01 -12.29
N ILE A 17 -4.45 15.65 -11.39
CA ILE A 17 -4.53 15.23 -9.99
C ILE A 17 -5.45 14.00 -9.97
N LEU A 18 -4.88 12.82 -9.76
CA LEU A 18 -5.64 11.58 -9.55
C LEU A 18 -6.33 11.66 -8.18
N ALA A 19 -7.57 12.12 -8.17
CA ALA A 19 -8.43 12.02 -6.99
C ALA A 19 -8.81 10.55 -6.79
N GLU A 20 -8.47 9.97 -5.64
CA GLU A 20 -8.92 8.63 -5.28
C GLU A 20 -10.45 8.61 -5.17
N SER A 21 -11.08 7.62 -5.80
CA SER A 21 -12.53 7.46 -5.75
C SER A 21 -12.98 7.03 -4.36
N LEU A 22 -13.90 7.80 -3.78
CA LEU A 22 -14.58 7.43 -2.54
C LEU A 22 -15.44 6.20 -2.77
N GLN A 23 -15.31 5.22 -1.88
CA GLN A 23 -16.17 4.03 -1.81
C GLN A 23 -17.17 4.15 -0.66
N SER A 24 -18.17 3.26 -0.63
CA SER A 24 -19.19 3.22 0.41
C SER A 24 -19.03 1.98 1.28
N CYS A 25 -19.18 2.13 2.60
CA CYS A 25 -19.17 1.06 3.59
C CYS A 25 -20.34 1.28 4.55
N GLY A 26 -21.41 0.49 4.42
CA GLY A 26 -22.68 0.82 5.05
C GLY A 26 -23.16 2.22 4.64
N SER A 27 -23.34 3.12 5.61
CA SER A 27 -23.72 4.52 5.38
C SER A 27 -22.54 5.49 5.23
N ALA A 28 -21.31 5.04 5.44
CA ALA A 28 -20.12 5.90 5.40
C ALA A 28 -19.45 5.90 4.02
N ARG A 29 -18.89 7.05 3.62
CA ARG A 29 -18.00 7.18 2.47
C ARG A 29 -16.56 7.16 2.96
N TYR A 30 -15.67 6.43 2.29
CA TYR A 30 -14.29 6.27 2.72
C TYR A 30 -13.30 6.22 1.56
N TYR A 31 -12.04 6.51 1.86
CA TYR A 31 -10.91 6.30 0.95
C TYR A 31 -10.34 4.91 1.16
N PRO A 32 -10.36 4.01 0.15
CA PRO A 32 -9.77 2.68 0.23
C PRO A 32 -8.29 2.67 0.64
N SER A 33 -7.54 3.74 0.37
CA SER A 33 -6.15 3.89 0.81
C SER A 33 -5.99 4.08 2.33
N LYS A 34 -7.06 4.47 3.03
CA LYS A 34 -7.04 4.79 4.47
C LYS A 34 -7.83 3.82 5.33
N TYR A 35 -8.81 3.14 4.77
CA TYR A 35 -9.67 2.24 5.53
C TYR A 35 -9.95 0.95 4.76
N THR A 36 -10.29 -0.09 5.49
CA THR A 36 -10.83 -1.34 5.00
C THR A 36 -12.27 -1.47 5.49
N CYS A 37 -13.19 -1.86 4.61
CA CYS A 37 -14.59 -2.05 4.94
C CYS A 37 -14.88 -3.53 5.27
N PHE A 38 -15.53 -3.77 6.41
CA PHE A 38 -15.96 -5.08 6.86
C PHE A 38 -17.46 -5.06 7.16
N GLY A 39 -18.27 -5.51 6.20
CA GLY A 39 -19.72 -5.37 6.26
C GLY A 39 -20.13 -3.89 6.29
N THR A 40 -20.45 -3.37 7.47
CA THR A 40 -20.77 -1.96 7.70
C THR A 40 -19.74 -1.23 8.55
N GLN A 41 -18.70 -1.91 9.02
CA GLN A 41 -17.67 -1.35 9.89
C GLN A 41 -16.44 -0.93 9.08
N LEU A 42 -15.93 0.27 9.37
CA LEU A 42 -14.68 0.77 8.81
C LEU A 42 -13.54 0.57 9.80
N CYS A 43 -12.47 -0.07 9.32
CA CYS A 43 -11.24 -0.24 10.07
C CYS A 43 -10.11 0.57 9.45
N PRO A 44 -9.40 1.41 10.24
CA PRO A 44 -8.32 2.23 9.72
C PRO A 44 -7.12 1.36 9.34
N LYS A 45 -6.52 1.65 8.20
CA LYS A 45 -5.23 1.07 7.83
C LYS A 45 -4.13 1.67 8.70
N THR A 46 -3.06 0.92 8.94
CA THR A 46 -1.89 1.40 9.66
C THR A 46 -1.21 2.53 8.89
N SER A 47 -0.25 3.23 9.51
CA SER A 47 0.51 4.31 8.85
C SER A 47 1.28 3.82 7.61
N THR A 48 1.64 2.54 7.59
CA THR A 48 2.29 1.87 6.46
C THR A 48 1.29 1.36 5.42
N GLY A 49 -0.01 1.41 5.69
CA GLY A 49 -1.08 0.98 4.79
C GLY A 49 -1.54 -0.47 4.96
N GLU A 50 -1.08 -1.18 6.01
CA GLU A 50 -1.60 -2.52 6.31
C GLU A 50 -3.07 -2.44 6.72
N ALA A 51 -3.85 -3.43 6.28
CA ALA A 51 -5.22 -3.56 6.71
C ALA A 51 -5.28 -4.06 8.15
N THR A 52 -5.99 -3.33 9.00
CA THR A 52 -6.48 -3.88 10.27
C THR A 52 -7.78 -4.65 10.02
N ILE A 53 -8.10 -5.59 10.90
CA ILE A 53 -9.25 -6.50 10.80
C ILE A 53 -10.16 -6.34 12.02
N THR A 54 -11.41 -6.80 11.95
CA THR A 54 -12.38 -6.61 13.03
C THR A 54 -12.28 -7.69 14.11
N CYS A 55 -12.45 -7.27 15.38
CA CYS A 55 -12.73 -8.14 16.53
C CYS A 55 -13.90 -7.52 17.30
N GLY A 56 -15.11 -8.07 17.13
CA GLY A 56 -16.32 -7.41 17.60
C GLY A 56 -16.45 -6.01 17.00
N LEU A 57 -16.42 -4.97 17.84
CA LEU A 57 -16.47 -3.56 17.43
C LEU A 57 -15.10 -2.89 17.34
N ALA A 58 -14.01 -3.60 17.65
CA ALA A 58 -12.66 -3.09 17.56
C ALA A 58 -12.00 -3.47 16.23
N CYS A 59 -10.98 -2.71 15.84
CA CYS A 59 -10.10 -3.04 14.73
C CYS A 59 -8.70 -3.30 15.28
N TYR A 60 -8.02 -4.33 14.78
CA TYR A 60 -6.70 -4.72 15.25
C TYR A 60 -5.77 -5.13 14.12
N ASP A 61 -4.47 -5.06 14.38
CA ASP A 61 -3.43 -5.59 13.51
C ASP A 61 -3.26 -7.09 13.74
N ALA A 62 -3.57 -7.91 12.72
CA ALA A 62 -3.48 -9.36 12.81
C ALA A 62 -2.03 -9.90 12.82
N GLY A 63 -1.04 -9.05 12.57
CA GLY A 63 0.37 -9.38 12.79
C GLY A 63 0.74 -9.38 14.27
N THR A 64 0.04 -8.59 15.09
CA THR A 64 0.35 -8.40 16.52
C THR A 64 -0.67 -9.03 17.45
N TYR A 65 -1.95 -9.01 17.09
CA TYR A 65 -3.04 -9.51 17.93
C TYR A 65 -3.87 -10.55 17.20
N TYR A 66 -4.66 -11.31 17.94
CA TYR A 66 -5.73 -12.14 17.41
C TYR A 66 -7.02 -11.94 18.20
N CYS A 67 -8.15 -12.20 17.55
CA CYS A 67 -9.46 -12.18 18.17
C CYS A 67 -9.80 -13.60 18.65
N ASP A 68 -10.05 -13.77 19.95
CA ASP A 68 -10.52 -15.03 20.49
C ASP A 68 -12.04 -15.24 20.26
N ASP A 69 -12.52 -16.43 20.61
CA ASP A 69 -13.94 -16.81 20.45
C ASP A 69 -14.90 -15.91 21.25
N ASN A 70 -14.42 -15.20 22.27
CA ASN A 70 -15.20 -14.26 23.08
C ASN A 70 -15.10 -12.82 22.56
N THR A 71 -14.59 -12.62 21.34
CA THR A 71 -14.36 -11.32 20.73
C THR A 71 -13.42 -10.42 21.54
N GLN A 72 -12.49 -11.02 22.28
CA GLN A 72 -11.44 -10.28 22.99
C GLN A 72 -10.14 -10.31 22.20
N LEU A 73 -9.43 -9.18 22.23
CA LEU A 73 -8.12 -9.05 21.63
C LEU A 73 -7.06 -9.67 22.53
N GLN A 74 -6.27 -10.56 21.97
CA GLN A 74 -5.16 -11.23 22.63
C GLN A 74 -3.87 -10.97 21.86
N LEU A 75 -2.75 -10.85 22.56
CA LEU A 75 -1.45 -10.67 21.92
C LEU A 75 -0.97 -11.99 21.29
N ILE A 76 -0.40 -11.92 20.09
CA ILE A 76 0.28 -13.05 19.47
C ILE A 76 1.63 -13.24 20.14
N THR A 77 1.85 -14.44 20.69
CA THR A 77 3.08 -14.88 21.33
C THR A 77 3.44 -16.28 20.80
N PRO A 78 4.70 -16.74 20.97
CA PRO A 78 5.08 -18.10 20.57
C PRO A 78 4.21 -19.19 21.20
N ASP A 79 3.66 -18.91 22.38
CA ASP A 79 2.80 -19.81 23.17
C ASP A 79 1.30 -19.57 22.95
N SER A 80 0.92 -18.72 21.99
CA SER A 80 -0.50 -18.45 21.69
C SER A 80 -1.24 -19.75 21.38
N ALA A 81 -2.40 -19.90 22.01
CA ALA A 81 -3.24 -21.08 21.86
C ALA A 81 -3.72 -21.25 20.42
N VAL A 82 -3.85 -22.50 19.99
CA VAL A 82 -4.51 -22.85 18.73
C VAL A 82 -5.94 -22.32 18.77
N GLN A 83 -6.32 -21.60 17.73
CA GLN A 83 -7.67 -21.07 17.53
C GLN A 83 -8.39 -21.89 16.46
N TYR A 84 -9.70 -21.70 16.33
CA TYR A 84 -10.50 -22.38 15.31
C TYR A 84 -11.14 -21.37 14.37
N CYS A 85 -11.12 -21.70 13.08
CA CYS A 85 -11.85 -20.99 12.05
C CYS A 85 -12.83 -21.98 11.40
N GLY A 86 -14.07 -21.94 11.84
CA GLY A 86 -15.04 -23.00 11.60
C GLY A 86 -14.57 -24.26 12.31
N THR A 87 -14.29 -25.31 11.55
CA THR A 87 -13.73 -26.57 12.08
C THR A 87 -12.21 -26.67 11.91
N ALA A 88 -11.58 -25.70 11.22
CA ALA A 88 -10.15 -25.75 10.92
C ALA A 88 -9.34 -25.11 12.07
N PRO A 89 -8.46 -25.87 12.74
CA PRO A 89 -7.53 -25.30 13.70
C PRO A 89 -6.48 -24.45 12.97
N TYR A 90 -6.10 -23.31 13.55
CA TYR A 90 -5.04 -22.46 13.03
C TYR A 90 -4.23 -21.82 14.17
N ARG A 91 -3.02 -21.36 13.83
CA ARG A 91 -2.19 -20.59 14.75
C ARG A 91 -2.34 -19.10 14.43
N PRO A 92 -2.64 -18.26 15.44
CA PRO A 92 -2.52 -16.81 15.30
C PRO A 92 -1.15 -16.40 14.73
N GLY A 93 -1.14 -15.39 13.86
CA GLY A 93 0.08 -14.89 13.21
C GLY A 93 0.51 -15.65 11.95
N THR A 94 -0.03 -16.85 11.69
CA THR A 94 0.18 -17.55 10.40
C THR A 94 -1.05 -17.50 9.50
N TYR A 95 -2.24 -17.45 10.10
CA TYR A 95 -3.50 -17.26 9.39
C TYR A 95 -4.40 -16.26 10.13
N THR A 96 -5.31 -15.66 9.36
CA THR A 96 -6.40 -14.81 9.82
C THR A 96 -7.72 -15.51 9.49
N CYS A 97 -8.62 -15.60 10.47
CA CYS A 97 -9.95 -16.15 10.25
C CYS A 97 -10.95 -15.06 9.82
N TRP A 98 -11.61 -15.31 8.69
CA TRP A 98 -12.61 -14.45 8.08
C TRP A 98 -13.99 -15.10 8.17
N GLY A 99 -14.99 -14.31 8.57
CA GLY A 99 -16.40 -14.76 8.61
C GLY A 99 -16.65 -15.97 9.51
N GLY A 100 -15.71 -16.29 10.40
CA GLY A 100 -15.76 -17.46 11.27
C GLY A 100 -15.51 -18.80 10.59
N ASN A 101 -15.17 -18.86 9.29
CA ASN A 101 -15.05 -20.13 8.56
C ASN A 101 -14.12 -20.10 7.33
N PHE A 102 -13.38 -19.03 7.08
CA PHE A 102 -12.47 -18.90 5.95
C PHE A 102 -11.09 -18.43 6.41
N LEU A 103 -10.06 -19.25 6.19
CA LEU A 103 -8.69 -18.94 6.61
C LEU A 103 -7.92 -18.26 5.49
N CYS A 104 -7.32 -17.11 5.80
CA CYS A 104 -6.38 -16.43 4.93
C CYS A 104 -4.97 -16.42 5.52
N PRO A 105 -3.93 -16.72 4.73
CA PRO A 105 -2.57 -16.71 5.23
C PRO A 105 -2.11 -15.28 5.57
N VAL A 106 -1.26 -15.17 6.58
CA VAL A 106 -0.49 -13.96 6.85
C VAL A 106 0.79 -14.03 6.00
N LEU A 107 0.97 -13.08 5.08
CA LEU A 107 2.10 -13.04 4.16
C LEU A 107 3.05 -11.92 4.56
N ASN A 108 4.31 -12.24 4.85
CA ASN A 108 5.33 -11.28 5.30
C ASN A 108 4.91 -10.45 6.52
N GLY A 109 4.15 -11.05 7.45
CA GLY A 109 3.61 -10.36 8.62
C GLY A 109 2.34 -9.55 8.35
N GLU A 110 1.87 -9.49 7.11
CA GLU A 110 0.64 -8.78 6.74
C GLU A 110 -0.52 -9.75 6.55
N ALA A 111 -1.64 -9.47 7.21
CA ALA A 111 -2.85 -10.25 7.05
C ALA A 111 -3.41 -10.09 5.62
N THR A 112 -3.59 -11.21 4.90
CA THR A 112 -4.36 -11.15 3.65
C THR A 112 -5.86 -11.08 3.96
N LEU A 113 -6.57 -10.32 3.13
CA LEU A 113 -8.00 -10.11 3.26
C LEU A 113 -8.77 -11.13 2.42
N ALA A 114 -9.97 -11.48 2.86
CA ALA A 114 -10.90 -12.24 2.04
C ALA A 114 -11.56 -11.34 0.99
N CYS A 115 -11.56 -11.76 -0.27
CA CYS A 115 -12.33 -11.18 -1.37
C CYS A 115 -13.25 -12.23 -1.98
N GLY A 116 -14.55 -11.95 -1.94
CA GLY A 116 -15.60 -12.88 -2.32
C GLY A 116 -16.81 -12.65 -1.41
N GLY A 117 -18.01 -12.98 -1.88
CA GLY A 117 -19.21 -12.87 -1.06
C GLY A 117 -19.22 -13.87 0.10
N THR A 118 -20.34 -13.94 0.84
CA THR A 118 -20.54 -14.86 1.98
C THR A 118 -20.57 -16.35 1.60
N SER A 119 -20.54 -16.67 0.31
CA SER A 119 -20.46 -18.06 -0.17
C SER A 119 -19.00 -18.48 -0.27
N GLN A 120 -18.60 -19.42 0.58
CA GLN A 120 -17.26 -20.05 0.64
C GLN A 120 -16.70 -20.49 -0.72
N SER A 121 -17.54 -20.71 -1.73
CA SER A 121 -17.12 -21.21 -3.04
C SER A 121 -16.45 -20.19 -3.97
N THR A 122 -16.47 -18.89 -3.65
CA THR A 122 -15.80 -17.84 -4.48
C THR A 122 -14.91 -16.89 -3.67
N THR A 123 -14.59 -17.24 -2.42
CA THR A 123 -13.74 -16.40 -1.58
C THR A 123 -12.26 -16.73 -1.81
N ALA A 124 -11.47 -15.72 -2.15
CA ALA A 124 -10.02 -15.81 -2.29
C ALA A 124 -9.33 -14.87 -1.30
N CYS A 125 -8.10 -15.18 -0.91
CA CYS A 125 -7.29 -14.29 -0.11
C CYS A 125 -6.47 -13.37 -1.01
N TYR A 126 -6.37 -12.09 -0.67
CA TYR A 126 -5.58 -11.12 -1.42
C TYR A 126 -4.79 -10.18 -0.51
N ASN A 127 -3.66 -9.70 -1.02
CA ASN A 127 -2.90 -8.64 -0.37
C ASN A 127 -3.53 -7.28 -0.74
N PRO A 128 -4.07 -6.50 0.22
CA PRO A 128 -4.70 -5.21 -0.05
C PRO A 128 -3.74 -4.10 -0.51
N ARG A 129 -2.42 -4.33 -0.45
CA ARG A 129 -1.43 -3.45 -1.09
C ARG A 129 -1.34 -3.67 -2.59
N GLU A 130 -1.54 -4.92 -3.00
CA GLU A 130 -1.34 -5.33 -4.37
C GLU A 130 -2.65 -5.33 -5.13
N TYR A 131 -3.77 -5.71 -4.51
CA TYR A 131 -5.06 -5.85 -5.19
C TYR A 131 -6.16 -5.11 -4.45
N THR A 132 -7.22 -4.76 -5.18
CA THR A 132 -8.47 -4.24 -4.60
C THR A 132 -9.55 -5.31 -4.60
N CYS A 133 -10.47 -5.29 -3.66
CA CYS A 133 -11.71 -6.07 -3.73
C CYS A 133 -12.90 -5.13 -3.80
N THR A 134 -13.70 -5.24 -4.85
CA THR A 134 -14.89 -4.42 -5.06
C THR A 134 -16.07 -5.33 -5.41
N ASP A 135 -17.18 -5.21 -4.69
CA ASP A 135 -18.38 -6.05 -4.88
C ASP A 135 -18.09 -7.56 -4.87
N GLY A 136 -17.17 -7.98 -3.99
CA GLY A 136 -16.73 -9.37 -3.88
C GLY A 136 -15.93 -9.88 -5.08
N LYS A 137 -15.45 -8.99 -5.95
CA LYS A 137 -14.59 -9.32 -7.09
C LYS A 137 -13.20 -8.74 -6.88
N LEU A 138 -12.20 -9.58 -7.09
CA LEU A 138 -10.80 -9.16 -7.07
C LEU A 138 -10.54 -8.29 -8.29
N GLY A 139 -10.19 -7.03 -8.05
CA GLY A 139 -9.72 -6.10 -9.07
C GLY A 139 -8.29 -6.40 -9.49
N SER A 140 -7.88 -5.77 -10.58
CA SER A 140 -6.49 -5.78 -11.04
C SER A 140 -5.53 -5.29 -9.95
N PRO A 141 -4.23 -5.61 -10.07
CA PRO A 141 -3.26 -5.03 -9.17
C PRO A 141 -3.44 -3.51 -9.13
N VAL A 142 -3.40 -2.91 -7.94
CA VAL A 142 -3.36 -1.46 -7.77
C VAL A 142 -2.22 -0.99 -8.65
N GLU A 143 -2.52 -0.26 -9.73
CA GLU A 143 -1.48 0.37 -10.53
C GLU A 143 -0.73 1.30 -9.58
N VAL A 144 0.41 0.84 -9.09
CA VAL A 144 1.34 1.67 -8.36
C VAL A 144 1.69 2.76 -9.38
N PRO A 145 1.31 4.04 -9.15
CA PRO A 145 1.61 5.07 -10.11
C PRO A 145 3.11 5.00 -10.38
N PRO A 146 3.55 5.04 -11.65
CA PRO A 146 4.97 5.00 -11.96
C PRO A 146 5.66 6.05 -11.09
N PRO A 147 6.76 5.69 -10.40
CA PRO A 147 7.37 6.58 -9.43
C PRO A 147 7.64 7.93 -10.09
N THR A 148 7.07 8.99 -9.53
CA THR A 148 7.32 10.34 -10.00
C THR A 148 8.77 10.68 -9.67
N CYS A 149 9.62 10.60 -10.69
CA CYS A 149 11.05 10.87 -10.57
C CYS A 149 11.27 12.38 -10.47
N ASN A 150 11.26 12.93 -9.25
CA ASN A 150 11.43 14.37 -8.98
C ASN A 150 12.88 14.88 -9.17
N GLY A 151 13.59 14.40 -10.20
CA GLY A 151 14.91 14.91 -10.58
C GLY A 151 16.06 14.55 -9.63
N LEU A 152 17.19 15.24 -9.83
CA LEU A 152 18.43 15.14 -9.04
C LEU A 152 18.12 15.09 -7.52
N TYR A 153 18.71 14.11 -6.81
CA TYR A 153 18.53 13.88 -5.36
C TYR A 153 17.17 13.35 -4.90
N ALA A 154 16.29 12.92 -5.82
CA ALA A 154 15.13 12.12 -5.45
C ALA A 154 15.53 10.89 -4.62
N THR A 155 14.66 10.53 -3.68
CA THR A 155 14.80 9.28 -2.90
C THR A 155 14.61 8.08 -3.82
N CYS A 156 15.53 7.11 -3.74
CA CYS A 156 15.43 5.81 -4.39
C CYS A 156 15.37 4.69 -3.34
N GLY A 157 14.59 3.63 -3.61
CA GLY A 157 14.25 2.58 -2.64
C GLY A 157 14.85 1.20 -2.97
N TYR A 158 14.97 0.35 -1.95
CA TYR A 158 15.65 -0.94 -1.93
C TYR A 158 14.68 -2.09 -2.26
N ASN A 159 14.96 -2.86 -3.32
CA ASN A 159 14.58 -4.28 -3.56
C ASN A 159 14.84 -4.70 -5.03
N GLY A 160 16.02 -4.38 -5.55
CA GLY A 160 16.56 -4.98 -6.77
C GLY A 160 15.86 -4.67 -8.11
N ASN A 161 14.67 -4.08 -8.12
CA ASN A 161 13.96 -3.71 -9.34
C ASN A 161 13.36 -2.30 -9.23
N LEU A 162 13.57 -1.51 -10.30
CA LEU A 162 12.90 -0.24 -10.67
C LEU A 162 13.45 1.09 -10.04
N PRO A 163 13.08 2.28 -10.58
CA PRO A 163 13.53 2.86 -11.85
C PRO A 163 13.84 4.39 -11.69
N CYS A 164 14.19 4.83 -10.47
CA CYS A 164 14.03 6.24 -10.08
C CYS A 164 15.18 7.17 -10.50
N CYS A 165 16.24 6.62 -11.06
CA CYS A 165 17.37 7.41 -11.54
C CYS A 165 17.29 7.39 -13.07
N SER A 166 17.25 8.57 -13.69
CA SER A 166 17.37 8.66 -15.15
C SER A 166 18.62 7.90 -15.60
N ASP A 167 18.69 7.52 -16.87
CA ASP A 167 19.88 7.02 -17.58
C ASP A 167 21.23 7.68 -17.21
N LYS A 168 21.25 8.90 -16.66
CA LYS A 168 22.45 9.63 -16.23
C LYS A 168 22.78 9.51 -14.73
N TYR A 169 21.97 8.81 -13.97
CA TYR A 169 22.06 8.71 -12.51
C TYR A 169 21.95 7.24 -12.05
N PHE A 170 22.57 6.92 -10.91
CA PHE A 170 22.43 5.63 -10.23
C PHE A 170 21.97 5.83 -8.78
N CYS A 171 21.33 4.81 -8.20
CA CYS A 171 20.88 4.86 -6.81
C CYS A 171 22.03 4.50 -5.86
N ALA A 172 22.37 5.41 -4.94
CA ALA A 172 23.32 5.14 -3.86
C ALA A 172 22.89 5.83 -2.56
N ALA A 173 22.89 5.07 -1.46
CA ALA A 173 22.41 5.52 -0.15
C ALA A 173 20.99 6.12 -0.22
N SER A 174 20.09 5.44 -0.92
CA SER A 174 18.70 5.87 -1.13
C SER A 174 18.55 7.23 -1.82
N LYS A 175 19.55 7.68 -2.58
CA LYS A 175 19.53 8.91 -3.38
C LYS A 175 20.07 8.69 -4.79
N CYS A 176 19.48 9.33 -5.79
CA CYS A 176 20.07 9.34 -7.14
C CYS A 176 21.34 10.21 -7.20
N ARG A 177 22.42 9.64 -7.75
CA ARG A 177 23.75 10.24 -7.90
C ARG A 177 24.17 10.22 -9.38
N PRO A 178 24.86 11.24 -9.91
CA PRO A 178 25.30 11.22 -11.31
C PRO A 178 26.39 10.18 -11.53
N PHE A 179 26.40 9.51 -12.69
CA PHE A 179 27.50 8.62 -13.08
C PHE A 179 28.84 9.36 -13.21
N ASN A 180 28.79 10.65 -13.57
CA ASN A 180 29.97 11.50 -13.71
C ASN A 180 29.81 12.73 -12.81
N PRO A 181 30.30 12.70 -11.56
CA PRO A 181 30.28 13.89 -10.73
C PRO A 181 31.08 15.00 -11.42
N PRO A 182 30.57 16.25 -11.48
CA PRO A 182 31.37 17.36 -11.99
C PRO A 182 32.68 17.43 -11.20
N ARG A 183 33.81 17.56 -11.90
CA ARG A 183 35.12 17.73 -11.25
C ARG A 183 35.00 18.89 -10.28
N MET A 184 35.07 18.59 -8.98
CA MET A 184 35.12 19.62 -7.96
C MET A 184 36.42 20.40 -8.19
N VAL A 185 36.29 21.60 -8.74
CA VAL A 185 37.41 22.55 -8.79
C VAL A 185 37.71 22.86 -7.33
N LYS A 186 38.90 22.47 -6.85
CA LYS A 186 39.36 22.86 -5.52
C LYS A 186 39.26 24.38 -5.45
N LYS A 187 38.39 24.88 -4.57
CA LYS A 187 38.33 26.30 -4.24
C LYS A 187 39.70 26.65 -3.67
N GLY A 188 40.52 27.33 -4.45
CA GLY A 188 41.85 27.78 -4.01
C GLY A 188 41.70 28.60 -2.74
N SER A 189 42.57 28.35 -1.76
CA SER A 189 42.67 29.15 -0.55
C SER A 189 42.74 30.62 -0.96
N LEU A 190 41.74 31.39 -0.52
CA LEU A 190 41.77 32.83 -0.59
C LEU A 190 42.89 33.26 0.39
N GLU A 191 44.05 33.62 -0.14
CA GLU A 191 45.08 34.30 0.64
C GLU A 191 44.51 35.63 1.09
N VAL A 192 44.29 35.74 2.39
CA VAL A 192 44.00 37.01 3.07
C VAL A 192 45.34 37.70 3.26
N LEU A 193 45.55 38.75 2.47
CA LEU A 193 46.55 39.80 2.68
C LEU A 193 45.83 41.13 2.87
#